data_AF-A0A9X4AX31-F1
#
_entry.id   AF-A0A9X4AX31-F1
#
_cell.length_a   1.000
_cell.length_b   1.000
_cell.length_c   1.000
_cell.angle_alpha   90.00
_cell.angle_beta   90.00
_cell.angle_gamma   90.00
#
_symmetry.space_group_name_H-M   'P 1'
#
loop_
_entity.id
_entity.type
_entity.pdbx_description
1 polymer ?
#
loop_
_entity_poly.entity_id
_entity_poly.type
_entity_poly.pdbx_seq_one_letter_code
_entity_poly.pdbx_strand_id
1 'polypeptide(L)'
;MAFVDLVPFPRRMLVAATSGLLLLLGCKDLAPEKPKSAVAGIGAAAAPLRPPPPWLPPNYTEIPWSEAATLIQRQEVDRVFGTRTRRVYVVKREGQKHYTTAPRRGDLAKLLAQIPREELKFLYRDDIEEISWAEAESRIRNKQVISVSTSHFNMVSLSMKGGAYPLAVAPSERDVRKLIEEVDPSGNLLGAVE
;
A
#
# COMPACT_ATOMS: atom_id res chain seq x y z
N MET A 1 -27.41 46.41 -17.56
CA MET A 1 -26.65 47.43 -16.81
C MET A 1 -25.52 46.71 -16.06
N ALA A 2 -24.27 47.14 -16.30
CA ALA A 2 -23.01 46.89 -15.56
C ALA A 2 -22.59 45.39 -15.34
N PHE A 3 -21.52 44.76 -15.89
CA PHE A 3 -20.13 45.17 -16.21
C PHE A 3 -19.41 45.74 -14.95
N VAL A 4 -18.22 45.38 -14.45
CA VAL A 4 -16.97 44.62 -14.76
C VAL A 4 -16.38 44.29 -13.34
N ASP A 5 -15.56 43.26 -13.07
CA ASP A 5 -14.10 43.44 -12.98
C ASP A 5 -13.33 42.12 -12.97
N LEU A 6 -12.60 41.94 -14.06
CA LEU A 6 -11.43 41.09 -14.25
C LEU A 6 -10.23 41.74 -13.55
N VAL A 7 -9.47 40.97 -12.78
CA VAL A 7 -8.13 41.38 -12.35
C VAL A 7 -7.08 40.71 -13.26
N PRO A 8 -6.13 41.48 -13.85
CA PRO A 8 -5.17 41.00 -14.85
C PRO A 8 -3.77 40.65 -14.29
N PHE A 9 -3.09 39.71 -14.99
CA PHE A 9 -1.67 39.63 -15.42
C PHE A 9 -0.49 40.09 -14.51
N PRO A 10 0.71 39.46 -14.59
CA PRO A 10 1.61 39.48 -15.79
C PRO A 10 2.23 38.11 -16.13
N ARG A 11 2.53 37.69 -17.37
CA ARG A 11 3.20 38.30 -18.55
C ARG A 11 4.63 38.80 -18.31
N ARG A 12 5.60 37.86 -18.23
CA ARG A 12 7.02 37.97 -18.61
C ARG A 12 7.52 36.53 -18.87
N MET A 13 8.41 36.19 -19.78
CA MET A 13 9.09 36.85 -20.89
C MET A 13 9.65 35.71 -21.75
N LEU A 14 9.53 35.86 -23.07
CA LEU A 14 10.22 35.07 -24.08
C LEU A 14 11.73 35.39 -23.98
N VAL A 15 12.60 34.38 -23.90
CA VAL A 15 14.01 34.53 -24.29
C VAL A 15 14.35 33.40 -25.26
N ALA A 16 14.41 33.78 -26.53
CA ALA A 16 15.14 33.06 -27.56
C ALA A 16 16.58 33.62 -27.61
N ALA A 17 17.57 32.74 -27.65
CA ALA A 17 18.92 33.01 -28.10
C ALA A 17 19.51 31.66 -28.55
N THR A 18 19.45 31.33 -29.84
CA THR A 18 20.51 31.52 -30.86
C THR A 18 21.76 30.67 -30.64
N SER A 19 21.86 29.63 -31.47
CA SER A 19 23.02 29.22 -32.28
C SER A 19 24.43 29.35 -31.69
N GLY A 20 25.07 28.19 -31.52
CA GLY A 20 26.51 28.06 -31.33
C GLY A 20 26.99 26.68 -31.80
N LEU A 21 26.95 26.45 -33.11
CA LEU A 21 27.63 25.35 -33.77
C LEU A 21 29.14 25.66 -33.76
N LEU A 22 29.94 24.85 -33.07
CA LEU A 22 31.40 24.79 -33.31
C LEU A 22 31.81 23.33 -33.52
N LEU A 23 32.06 23.01 -34.79
CA LEU A 23 32.81 21.85 -35.24
C LEU A 23 34.27 22.03 -34.86
N LEU A 24 34.82 21.14 -34.03
CA LEU A 24 36.25 20.86 -34.03
C LEU A 24 36.45 19.36 -34.23
N LEU A 25 36.77 19.04 -35.48
CA LEU A 25 37.40 17.80 -35.91
C LEU A 25 38.77 17.67 -35.24
N GLY A 26 39.01 16.51 -34.62
CA GLY A 26 40.31 16.09 -34.13
C GLY A 26 40.32 14.58 -33.99
N CYS A 27 40.54 13.87 -35.09
CA CYS A 27 40.82 12.43 -35.10
C CYS A 27 42.17 12.18 -34.42
N LYS A 28 42.17 11.35 -33.36
CA LYS A 28 43.25 10.42 -33.05
C LYS A 28 42.69 9.14 -32.43
N ASP A 29 43.30 8.05 -32.84
CA ASP A 29 42.85 6.67 -32.82
C ASP A 29 42.71 5.97 -31.46
N LEU A 30 41.79 5.00 -31.47
CA LEU A 30 41.83 3.65 -30.88
C LEU A 30 42.06 3.48 -29.36
N ALA A 31 40.95 3.18 -28.66
CA ALA A 31 40.89 2.08 -27.70
C ALA A 31 39.47 1.47 -27.70
N PRO A 32 39.30 0.13 -27.77
CA PRO A 32 37.99 -0.49 -27.68
C PRO A 32 37.52 -0.49 -26.22
N GLU A 33 36.75 0.52 -25.82
CA GLU A 33 36.05 0.47 -24.55
C GLU A 33 34.87 -0.51 -24.64
N LYS A 34 34.93 -1.49 -23.74
CA LYS A 34 33.97 -2.54 -23.40
C LYS A 34 32.51 -2.24 -23.75
N PRO A 35 31.73 -3.28 -24.17
CA PRO A 35 30.29 -3.15 -24.26
C PRO A 35 29.72 -2.75 -22.89
N LYS A 36 28.91 -1.67 -22.87
CA LYS A 36 28.01 -1.35 -21.76
C LYS A 36 26.99 -2.48 -21.64
N SER A 37 27.39 -3.49 -20.88
CA SER A 37 26.58 -4.61 -20.47
C SER A 37 25.47 -4.15 -19.52
N ALA A 38 24.27 -4.61 -19.84
CA ALA A 38 23.11 -4.85 -18.99
C ALA A 38 22.61 -3.70 -18.09
N VAL A 39 21.40 -3.26 -18.43
CA VAL A 39 20.32 -2.88 -17.50
C VAL A 39 20.59 -3.49 -16.12
N ALA A 40 20.88 -2.63 -15.14
CA ALA A 40 20.95 -3.03 -13.74
C ALA A 40 19.57 -3.56 -13.35
N GLY A 41 19.46 -4.88 -13.37
CA GLY A 41 18.28 -5.60 -12.95
C GLY A 41 17.88 -5.16 -11.56
N ILE A 42 16.57 -5.16 -11.35
CA ILE A 42 15.91 -5.00 -10.05
C ILE A 42 16.25 -6.25 -9.22
N GLY A 43 17.51 -6.36 -8.81
CA GLY A 43 18.02 -7.35 -7.88
C GLY A 43 17.87 -6.80 -6.47
N ALA A 44 16.66 -6.43 -6.06
CA ALA A 44 16.40 -6.18 -4.67
C ALA A 44 16.53 -7.53 -3.95
N ALA A 45 17.61 -7.70 -3.18
CA ALA A 45 17.78 -8.85 -2.30
C ALA A 45 16.47 -9.08 -1.55
N ALA A 46 15.91 -10.29 -1.70
CA ALA A 46 14.69 -10.68 -1.02
C ALA A 46 14.87 -10.40 0.47
N ALA A 47 13.98 -9.59 1.04
CA ALA A 47 13.98 -9.41 2.49
C ALA A 47 13.85 -10.81 3.12
N PRO A 48 14.61 -11.14 4.17
CA PRO A 48 14.43 -12.40 4.87
C PRO A 48 12.95 -12.52 5.27
N LEU A 49 12.34 -13.65 4.89
CA LEU A 49 10.96 -13.97 5.21
C LEU A 49 10.84 -13.84 6.75
N ARG A 50 10.10 -12.84 7.20
CA ARG A 50 9.78 -12.75 8.62
C ARG A 50 8.78 -13.87 8.88
N PRO A 51 8.94 -14.64 9.97
CA PRO A 51 7.94 -15.65 10.29
C PRO A 51 6.56 -14.99 10.28
N PRO A 52 5.54 -15.66 9.70
CA PRO A 52 4.18 -15.20 9.83
C PRO A 52 3.93 -14.87 11.29
N PRO A 53 3.16 -13.81 11.59
CA PRO A 53 2.66 -13.66 12.93
C PRO A 53 1.98 -14.97 13.34
N PRO A 54 2.18 -15.41 14.58
CA PRO A 54 1.54 -16.63 15.09
C PRO A 54 0.01 -16.55 15.04
N TRP A 55 -0.54 -15.35 14.87
CA TRP A 55 -1.97 -15.09 14.76
C TRP A 55 -2.49 -15.05 13.31
N LEU A 56 -1.68 -15.32 12.29
CA LEU A 56 -2.12 -15.28 10.90
C LEU A 56 -2.82 -16.61 10.50
N PRO A 57 -4.11 -16.60 10.13
CA PRO A 57 -4.86 -17.78 9.71
C PRO A 57 -4.21 -18.58 8.57
N PRO A 58 -4.43 -19.90 8.52
CA PRO A 58 -3.74 -20.81 7.61
C PRO A 58 -4.16 -20.68 6.14
N ASN A 59 -5.21 -19.92 5.83
CA ASN A 59 -5.71 -19.67 4.48
C ASN A 59 -5.01 -18.50 3.77
N TYR A 60 -3.87 -18.03 4.31
CA TYR A 60 -3.05 -16.98 3.71
C TYR A 60 -1.71 -17.50 3.30
N THR A 61 -1.36 -17.23 2.05
CA THR A 61 -0.09 -17.67 1.47
C THR A 61 0.90 -16.52 1.48
N GLU A 62 2.07 -16.72 2.09
CA GLU A 62 3.17 -15.77 1.92
C GLU A 62 3.70 -15.85 0.49
N ILE A 63 3.89 -14.71 -0.16
CA ILE A 63 4.53 -14.61 -1.47
C ILE A 63 5.76 -13.69 -1.38
N PRO A 64 6.78 -13.88 -2.24
CA PRO A 64 7.91 -12.95 -2.32
C PRO A 64 7.45 -11.53 -2.66
N TRP A 65 8.17 -10.52 -2.15
CA TRP A 65 7.87 -9.12 -2.46
C TRP A 65 7.87 -8.84 -3.97
N SER A 66 8.79 -9.44 -4.72
CA SER A 66 8.86 -9.28 -6.18
C SER A 66 7.59 -9.78 -6.89
N GLU A 67 7.00 -10.86 -6.40
CA GLU A 67 5.75 -11.40 -6.92
C GLU A 67 4.59 -10.47 -6.58
N ALA A 68 4.47 -10.04 -5.32
CA ALA A 68 3.46 -9.07 -4.90
C ALA A 68 3.56 -7.76 -5.70
N ALA A 69 4.78 -7.24 -5.90
CA ALA A 69 5.01 -6.04 -6.68
C ALA A 69 4.57 -6.20 -8.14
N THR A 70 4.82 -7.38 -8.73
CA THR A 70 4.37 -7.72 -10.08
C THR A 70 2.84 -7.75 -10.18
N LEU A 71 2.16 -8.40 -9.23
CA LEU A 71 0.69 -8.45 -9.17
C LEU A 71 0.09 -7.03 -9.07
N ILE A 72 0.69 -6.17 -8.25
CA ILE A 72 0.25 -4.78 -8.05
C ILE A 72 0.46 -3.96 -9.33
N GLN A 73 1.65 -4.03 -9.93
CA GLN A 73 1.98 -3.30 -11.17
C GLN A 73 1.10 -3.70 -12.35
N ARG A 74 0.78 -4.99 -12.46
CA ARG A 74 -0.13 -5.53 -13.48
C ARG A 74 -1.60 -5.28 -13.17
N GLN A 75 -1.92 -4.68 -12.02
CA GLN A 75 -3.28 -4.44 -11.55
C GLN A 75 -4.11 -5.74 -11.47
N GLU A 76 -3.47 -6.87 -11.15
CA GLU A 76 -4.12 -8.18 -10.98
C GLU A 76 -4.70 -8.37 -9.56
N VAL A 77 -4.76 -7.26 -8.82
CA VAL A 77 -5.23 -7.17 -7.44
C VAL A 77 -6.57 -6.45 -7.37
N ASP A 78 -7.35 -6.78 -6.34
CA ASP A 78 -8.58 -6.06 -5.97
C ASP A 78 -8.33 -5.11 -4.80
N ARG A 79 -7.46 -5.51 -3.86
CA ARG A 79 -7.12 -4.72 -2.68
C ARG A 79 -5.69 -4.94 -2.20
N VAL A 80 -5.07 -3.89 -1.69
CA VAL A 80 -3.71 -3.91 -1.13
C VAL A 80 -3.65 -3.13 0.18
N PHE A 81 -3.15 -3.75 1.25
CA PHE A 81 -3.00 -3.09 2.56
C PHE A 81 -1.58 -3.19 3.06
N GLY A 82 -0.90 -2.06 3.20
CA GLY A 82 0.40 -1.93 3.84
C GLY A 82 0.26 -1.50 5.30
N THR A 83 1.04 -2.14 6.16
CA THR A 83 1.14 -1.80 7.58
C THR A 83 2.45 -1.12 7.92
N ARG A 84 2.50 -0.44 9.07
CA ARG A 84 3.71 0.20 9.62
C ARG A 84 4.88 -0.78 9.82
N THR A 85 4.58 -2.06 10.02
CA THR A 85 5.58 -3.13 10.19
C THR A 85 6.19 -3.58 8.86
N ARG A 86 5.79 -2.96 7.74
CA ARG A 86 6.11 -3.29 6.34
C ARG A 86 5.37 -4.50 5.79
N ARG A 87 4.42 -5.10 6.53
CA ARG A 87 3.61 -6.17 5.93
C ARG A 87 2.69 -5.59 4.88
N VAL A 88 2.53 -6.32 3.79
CA VAL A 88 1.60 -5.99 2.73
C VAL A 88 0.67 -7.17 2.50
N TYR A 89 -0.63 -6.94 2.62
CA TYR A 89 -1.68 -7.89 2.28
C TYR A 89 -2.17 -7.60 0.88
N VAL A 90 -2.33 -8.65 0.06
CA VAL A 90 -2.70 -8.58 -1.34
C VAL A 90 -3.88 -9.50 -1.60
N VAL A 91 -5.04 -8.93 -1.93
CA VAL A 91 -6.23 -9.67 -2.39
C VAL A 91 -6.23 -9.64 -3.92
N LYS A 92 -6.23 -10.79 -4.58
CA LYS A 92 -6.47 -10.88 -6.03
C LYS A 92 -7.96 -10.80 -6.34
N ARG A 93 -8.32 -10.42 -7.58
CA ARG A 93 -9.72 -10.36 -8.04
C ARG A 93 -10.48 -11.68 -7.90
N GLU A 94 -9.77 -12.81 -7.98
CA GLU A 94 -10.31 -14.16 -7.80
C GLU A 94 -10.52 -14.54 -6.32
N GLY A 95 -10.31 -13.60 -5.38
CA GLY A 95 -10.48 -13.83 -3.94
C GLY A 95 -9.30 -14.53 -3.25
N GLN A 96 -8.22 -14.84 -4.00
CA GLN A 96 -6.98 -15.38 -3.43
C GLN A 96 -6.30 -14.32 -2.55
N LYS A 97 -5.82 -14.77 -1.39
CA LYS A 97 -5.35 -13.93 -0.30
C LYS A 97 -3.88 -14.21 -0.03
N HIS A 98 -3.01 -13.26 -0.36
CA HIS A 98 -1.57 -13.35 -0.18
C HIS A 98 -1.05 -12.29 0.79
N TYR A 99 0.09 -12.54 1.41
CA TYR A 99 0.80 -11.50 2.14
C TYR A 99 2.30 -11.55 1.83
N THR A 100 2.98 -10.43 2.09
CA THR A 100 4.42 -10.32 1.92
C THR A 100 4.98 -9.28 2.89
N THR A 101 6.30 -9.12 2.93
CA THR A 101 6.96 -8.04 3.68
C THR A 101 7.75 -7.17 2.72
N ALA A 102 7.43 -5.88 2.67
CA ALA A 102 8.15 -4.92 1.84
C ALA A 102 9.62 -4.79 2.32
N PRO A 103 10.61 -4.70 1.42
CA PRO A 103 12.03 -4.65 1.78
C PRO A 103 12.35 -3.45 2.66
N ARG A 104 11.76 -2.29 2.40
CA ARG A 104 11.91 -1.08 3.22
C ARG A 104 10.55 -0.44 3.48
N ARG A 105 10.49 0.35 4.56
CA ARG A 105 9.32 1.18 4.85
C ARG A 105 9.12 2.17 3.70
N GLY A 106 7.89 2.28 3.20
CA GLY A 106 7.55 3.13 2.07
C GLY A 106 7.80 2.53 0.69
N ASP A 107 8.31 1.30 0.56
CA ASP A 107 8.48 0.68 -0.76
C ASP A 107 7.13 0.40 -1.45
N LEU A 108 6.09 0.04 -0.68
CA LEU A 108 4.72 -0.03 -1.21
C LEU A 108 4.25 1.35 -1.71
N ALA A 109 4.45 2.40 -0.91
CA ALA A 109 4.09 3.76 -1.30
C ALA A 109 4.77 4.18 -2.61
N LYS A 110 6.08 3.90 -2.73
CA LYS A 110 6.87 4.17 -3.94
C LYS A 110 6.39 3.36 -5.14
N LEU A 111 6.04 2.09 -4.94
CA LEU A 111 5.51 1.23 -5.98
C LEU A 111 4.18 1.78 -6.51
N LEU A 112 3.27 2.16 -5.60
CA LEU A 112 1.96 2.70 -5.95
C LEU A 112 2.08 4.07 -6.63
N ALA A 113 3.06 4.89 -6.25
CA ALA A 113 3.33 6.19 -6.88
C ALA A 113 3.80 6.07 -8.35
N GLN A 114 4.23 4.88 -8.80
CA GLN A 114 4.58 4.62 -10.20
C GLN A 114 3.36 4.30 -11.06
N ILE A 115 2.21 4.02 -10.45
CA ILE A 115 0.98 3.69 -11.15
C ILE A 115 0.12 4.97 -11.18
N PRO A 116 -0.29 5.46 -12.37
CA PRO A 116 -1.16 6.62 -12.47
C PRO A 116 -2.43 6.42 -11.64
N ARG A 117 -2.89 7.45 -10.93
CA ARG A 117 -4.02 7.31 -9.99
C ARG A 117 -5.31 6.90 -10.70
N GLU A 118 -5.49 7.37 -11.93
CA GLU A 118 -6.57 7.02 -12.83
C GLU A 118 -6.56 5.53 -13.24
N GLU A 119 -5.40 4.87 -13.15
CA GLU A 119 -5.23 3.46 -13.44
C GLU A 119 -5.31 2.58 -12.19
N LEU A 120 -5.26 3.14 -10.98
CA LEU A 120 -5.45 2.40 -9.73
C LEU A 120 -6.92 2.01 -9.56
N LYS A 121 -7.30 0.88 -10.16
CA LYS A 121 -8.65 0.28 -10.06
C LYS A 121 -8.91 -0.48 -8.75
N PHE A 122 -7.93 -0.53 -7.85
CA PHE A 122 -7.98 -1.31 -6.62
C PHE A 122 -7.87 -0.41 -5.38
N LEU A 123 -8.46 -0.86 -4.26
CA LEU A 123 -8.36 -0.14 -2.99
C LEU A 123 -6.96 -0.30 -2.39
N TYR A 124 -6.34 0.78 -1.92
CA TYR A 124 -5.08 0.69 -1.19
C TYR A 124 -5.00 1.57 0.06
N ARG A 125 -4.16 1.13 1.02
CA ARG A 125 -3.67 1.89 2.20
C ARG A 125 -2.25 1.42 2.53
N ASP A 126 -1.39 2.26 3.11
CA ASP A 126 0.04 1.93 3.29
C ASP A 126 0.69 2.34 4.63
N ASP A 127 -0.09 2.82 5.61
CA ASP A 127 0.42 3.16 6.95
C ASP A 127 -0.51 2.67 8.08
N ILE A 128 -1.09 1.49 7.91
CA ILE A 128 -1.98 0.92 8.93
C ILE A 128 -1.18 0.45 10.15
N GLU A 129 -1.63 0.82 11.35
CA GLU A 129 -1.08 0.26 12.59
C GLU A 129 -1.60 -1.17 12.77
N GLU A 130 -0.68 -2.11 12.96
CA GLU A 130 -1.00 -3.53 13.12
C GLU A 130 -0.86 -3.90 14.60
N ILE A 131 -1.91 -4.49 15.17
CA ILE A 131 -1.94 -4.96 16.56
C ILE A 131 -2.24 -6.45 16.60
N SER A 132 -1.92 -7.10 17.72
CA SER A 132 -2.26 -8.50 17.91
C SER A 132 -3.77 -8.70 18.07
N TRP A 133 -4.28 -9.89 17.75
CA TRP A 133 -5.67 -10.24 18.02
C TRP A 133 -6.03 -10.11 19.50
N ALA A 134 -5.18 -10.61 20.41
CA ALA A 134 -5.40 -10.51 21.85
C ALA A 134 -5.51 -9.05 22.32
N GLU A 135 -4.72 -8.16 21.74
CA GLU A 135 -4.82 -6.72 22.01
C GLU A 135 -6.13 -6.13 21.46
N ALA A 136 -6.54 -6.51 20.25
CA ALA A 136 -7.83 -6.11 19.69
C ALA A 136 -9.00 -6.58 20.57
N GLU A 137 -9.00 -7.84 21.01
CA GLU A 137 -10.01 -8.39 21.93
C GLU A 137 -10.07 -7.58 23.21
N SER A 138 -8.91 -7.30 23.81
CA SER A 138 -8.83 -6.48 25.03
C SER A 138 -9.44 -5.09 24.81
N ARG A 139 -9.11 -4.42 23.70
CA ARG A 139 -9.66 -3.09 23.37
C ARG A 139 -11.19 -3.13 23.17
N ILE A 140 -11.71 -4.17 22.51
CA ILE A 140 -13.16 -4.37 22.30
C ILE A 140 -13.85 -4.59 23.64
N ARG A 141 -13.40 -5.56 24.45
CA ARG A 141 -14.00 -5.89 25.76
C ARG A 141 -13.99 -4.71 26.73
N ASN A 142 -12.93 -3.90 26.68
CA ASN A 142 -12.80 -2.69 27.50
C ASN A 142 -13.55 -1.47 26.95
N LYS A 143 -14.40 -1.63 25.91
CA LYS A 143 -15.24 -0.57 25.33
C LYS A 143 -14.45 0.65 24.84
N GLN A 144 -13.22 0.43 24.38
CA GLN A 144 -12.36 1.47 23.80
C GLN A 144 -12.62 1.67 22.30
N VAL A 145 -13.33 0.72 21.69
CA VAL A 145 -13.70 0.69 20.27
C VAL A 145 -15.10 1.25 20.09
N ILE A 146 -15.29 2.10 19.08
CA ILE A 146 -16.60 2.66 18.69
C ILE A 146 -17.27 1.76 17.65
N SER A 147 -16.48 1.21 16.73
CA SER A 147 -16.98 0.30 15.71
C SER A 147 -15.91 -0.70 15.30
N VAL A 148 -16.35 -1.91 14.99
CA VAL A 148 -15.56 -3.01 14.47
C VAL A 148 -16.02 -3.27 13.05
N SER A 149 -15.09 -3.24 12.10
CA SER A 149 -15.34 -3.69 10.72
C SER A 149 -14.48 -4.89 10.40
N THR A 150 -15.08 -5.90 9.77
CA THR A 150 -14.37 -7.09 9.30
C THR A 150 -14.25 -7.05 7.79
N SER A 151 -13.09 -7.43 7.28
CA SER A 151 -12.82 -7.52 5.84
C SER A 151 -12.08 -8.80 5.50
N HIS A 152 -11.60 -8.90 4.25
CA HIS A 152 -10.71 -9.97 3.81
C HIS A 152 -9.58 -10.23 4.80
N PHE A 153 -9.03 -11.43 4.72
CA PHE A 153 -8.02 -11.93 5.66
C PHE A 153 -8.46 -12.00 7.13
N ASN A 154 -9.75 -12.12 7.43
CA ASN A 154 -10.27 -11.97 8.81
C ASN A 154 -9.73 -10.68 9.44
N MET A 155 -9.40 -9.67 8.63
CA MET A 155 -8.86 -8.41 9.11
C MET A 155 -9.97 -7.69 9.85
N VAL A 156 -9.64 -7.24 11.04
CA VAL A 156 -10.52 -6.51 11.92
C VAL A 156 -9.96 -5.10 12.05
N SER A 157 -10.65 -4.13 11.45
CA SER A 157 -10.37 -2.72 11.61
C SER A 157 -11.16 -2.19 12.80
N LEU A 158 -10.48 -1.61 13.78
CA LEU A 158 -11.11 -1.00 14.95
C LEU A 158 -11.19 0.50 14.75
N SER A 159 -12.38 1.08 14.81
CA SER A 159 -12.55 2.53 14.88
C SER A 159 -12.47 2.97 16.34
N MET A 160 -11.39 3.65 16.71
CA MET A 160 -11.16 4.12 18.09
C MET A 160 -11.66 5.56 18.28
N LYS A 161 -11.97 5.94 19.52
CA LYS A 161 -12.14 7.37 19.89
C LYS A 161 -10.84 8.12 19.59
N GLY A 162 -10.94 9.20 18.81
CA GLY A 162 -9.80 9.98 18.35
C GLY A 162 -9.28 9.64 16.94
N GLY A 163 -9.96 8.73 16.22
CA GLY A 163 -9.70 8.51 14.78
C GLY A 163 -8.53 7.58 14.46
N ALA A 164 -8.03 6.81 15.43
CA ALA A 164 -7.10 5.73 15.16
C ALA A 164 -7.84 4.51 14.57
N TYR A 165 -7.23 3.86 13.58
CA TYR A 165 -7.77 2.69 12.89
C TYR A 165 -6.77 1.53 12.90
N PRO A 166 -6.45 0.95 14.08
CA PRO A 166 -5.59 -0.21 14.13
C PRO A 166 -6.28 -1.42 13.49
N LEU A 167 -5.45 -2.30 12.97
CA LEU A 167 -5.82 -3.51 12.26
C LEU A 167 -5.29 -4.71 13.03
N ALA A 168 -6.15 -5.67 13.28
CA ALA A 168 -5.78 -7.01 13.71
C ALA A 168 -6.20 -8.02 12.64
N VAL A 169 -5.70 -9.24 12.75
CA VAL A 169 -6.27 -10.38 12.03
C VAL A 169 -6.80 -11.37 13.05
N ALA A 170 -8.09 -11.67 12.95
CA ALA A 170 -8.74 -12.62 13.82
C ALA A 170 -8.48 -14.07 13.37
N PRO A 171 -8.54 -15.04 14.29
CA PRO A 171 -8.44 -16.45 13.95
C PRO A 171 -9.52 -16.88 12.94
N SER A 172 -10.76 -16.41 13.12
CA SER A 172 -11.87 -16.60 12.18
C SER A 172 -12.90 -15.47 12.28
N GLU A 173 -13.69 -15.27 11.22
CA GLU A 173 -14.85 -14.35 11.24
C GLU A 173 -15.85 -14.73 12.35
N ARG A 174 -16.02 -16.03 12.61
CA ARG A 174 -16.89 -16.53 13.68
C ARG A 174 -16.45 -16.06 15.06
N ASP A 175 -15.14 -16.00 15.31
CA ASP A 175 -14.60 -15.54 16.59
C ASP A 175 -14.84 -14.04 16.78
N VAL A 176 -14.72 -13.24 15.70
CA VAL A 176 -15.09 -11.81 15.74
C VAL A 176 -16.57 -11.65 16.07
N ARG A 177 -17.45 -12.38 15.39
CA ARG A 177 -18.89 -12.30 15.61
C ARG A 177 -19.27 -12.66 17.04
N LYS A 178 -18.75 -13.77 17.57
CA LYS A 178 -18.97 -14.18 18.97
C LYS A 178 -18.51 -13.11 19.95
N LEU A 179 -17.31 -12.55 19.74
CA LEU A 179 -16.79 -11.50 20.60
C LEU A 179 -17.70 -10.27 20.62
N ILE A 180 -18.20 -9.85 19.46
CA ILE A 180 -19.11 -8.70 19.36
C ILE A 180 -20.44 -9.02 20.04
N GLU A 181 -21.03 -10.18 19.79
CA GLU A 181 -22.27 -10.63 20.44
C GLU A 181 -22.13 -10.70 21.97
N GLU A 182 -20.98 -11.12 22.50
CA GLU A 182 -20.69 -11.13 23.94
C GLU A 182 -20.59 -9.74 24.55
N VAL A 183 -19.92 -8.80 23.87
CA VAL A 183 -19.60 -7.46 24.40
C VAL A 183 -20.73 -6.46 24.17
N ASP A 184 -21.42 -6.59 23.04
CA ASP A 184 -22.54 -5.75 22.63
C ASP A 184 -23.62 -6.59 21.94
N PRO A 185 -24.50 -7.23 22.73
CA PRO A 185 -25.61 -8.04 22.20
C PRO A 185 -26.58 -7.25 21.31
N SER A 186 -26.57 -5.92 21.39
CA SER A 186 -27.41 -5.05 20.57
C SER A 186 -26.85 -4.79 19.17
N GLY A 187 -25.60 -5.18 18.91
CA GLY A 187 -24.96 -5.11 17.59
C GLY A 187 -24.53 -3.72 17.15
N ASN A 188 -24.56 -2.71 18.03
CA ASN A 188 -24.16 -1.33 17.73
C ASN A 188 -22.65 -1.19 17.43
N LEU A 189 -21.82 -2.08 17.96
CA LEU A 189 -20.38 -2.13 17.69
C LEU A 189 -20.06 -2.62 16.26
N LEU A 190 -20.96 -3.34 15.60
CA LEU A 190 -20.70 -3.86 14.26
C LEU A 190 -20.91 -2.76 13.22
N GLY A 191 -19.84 -2.33 12.56
CA GLY A 191 -19.88 -1.32 11.51
C GLY A 191 -20.22 -1.92 10.15
N ALA A 192 -19.19 -2.38 9.45
CA ALA A 192 -19.30 -3.01 8.14
C ALA A 192 -18.72 -4.43 8.16
N VAL A 193 -19.43 -5.36 7.53
CA VAL A 193 -18.95 -6.72 7.25
C VAL A 193 -18.87 -6.84 5.73
N GLU A 194 -17.65 -7.01 5.21
CA GLU A 194 -17.39 -7.25 3.78
C GLU A 194 -17.07 -8.72 3.48
#